data_AF-A0A4Z2DP45-F1
#
_entry.id   AF-A0A4Z2DP45-F1
#
_cell.length_a   1.000
_cell.length_b   1.000
_cell.length_c   1.000
_cell.angle_alpha   90.00
_cell.angle_beta   90.00
_cell.angle_gamma   90.00
#
_symmetry.space_group_name_H-M   'P 1'
#
loop_
_entity.id
_entity.type
_entity.pdbx_description
1 polymer ?
#
loop_
_entity_poly.entity_id
_entity_poly.type
_entity_poly.pdbx_seq_one_letter_code
_entity_poly.pdbx_strand_id
1 'polypeptide(L)'
;MSLHKILSLVLLFELTSICTAQSDNYTYFNVSGCLALFARSISVKFVNGKTANVVPIPSSSLSLSPISGCTDIKSVLVFTSSNVGEVTSLNVSMGFSQSGRYWSLSDSSLSIVCQGDSKYCINVPGNPLSMKWAEAPLSLGYKCTKPPVASAILPAGSGNSVSIQFSSLQASNIFNNFDISEKTPLNY
;
A
#
# COMPACT_ATOMS: atom_id res chain seq x y z
N MET A 1 12.27 68.51 16.16
CA MET A 1 13.21 67.47 15.68
C MET A 1 13.03 66.25 16.57
N SER A 2 12.07 65.37 16.26
CA SER A 2 12.22 64.18 15.40
C SER A 2 13.24 63.17 15.92
N LEU A 3 12.80 62.03 16.46
CA LEU A 3 12.98 60.73 15.80
C LEU A 3 12.15 59.62 16.47
N HIS A 4 11.46 58.89 15.60
CA HIS A 4 10.78 57.62 15.77
C HIS A 4 11.34 56.63 16.79
N LYS A 5 10.45 55.85 17.42
CA LYS A 5 10.46 54.39 17.29
C LYS A 5 9.11 53.78 17.65
N ILE A 6 8.49 53.31 16.58
CA ILE A 6 7.29 52.47 16.47
C ILE A 6 7.46 51.26 17.41
N LEU A 7 6.61 51.16 18.44
CA LEU A 7 6.44 49.92 19.17
C LEU A 7 5.23 49.21 18.57
N SER A 8 5.50 48.40 17.55
CA SER A 8 4.56 47.45 16.98
C SER A 8 4.11 46.48 18.06
N LEU A 9 2.89 46.67 18.55
CA LEU A 9 2.20 45.66 19.35
C LEU A 9 1.76 44.55 18.38
N VAL A 10 2.62 43.54 18.27
CA VAL A 10 2.39 42.33 17.49
C VAL A 10 1.20 41.60 18.11
N LEU A 11 0.08 41.61 17.38
CA LEU A 11 -1.04 40.69 17.59
C LEU A 11 -0.53 39.25 17.45
N LEU A 12 -0.33 38.56 18.57
CA LEU A 12 -0.26 37.10 18.62
C LEU A 12 -1.69 36.57 18.44
N PHE A 13 -2.12 36.46 17.19
CA PHE A 13 -3.15 35.50 16.81
C PHE A 13 -2.48 34.12 16.87
N GLU A 14 -2.61 33.44 18.01
CA GLU A 14 -2.37 32.00 18.06
C GLU A 14 -3.46 31.29 17.24
N LEU A 15 -3.19 31.15 15.95
CA LEU A 15 -3.80 30.10 15.14
C LEU A 15 -3.28 28.77 15.67
N THR A 16 -3.88 28.27 16.74
CA THR A 16 -3.83 26.84 17.04
C THR A 16 -4.52 26.15 15.87
N SER A 17 -3.72 25.75 14.87
CA SER A 17 -4.17 24.82 13.84
C SER A 17 -4.53 23.54 14.58
N ILE A 18 -5.82 23.39 14.90
CA ILE A 18 -6.37 22.14 15.33
C ILE A 18 -6.23 21.24 14.11
N CYS A 19 -5.13 20.51 14.06
CA CYS A 19 -4.95 19.42 13.12
C CYS A 19 -5.94 18.34 13.59
N THR A 20 -7.22 18.55 13.31
CA THR A 20 -8.20 17.48 13.41
C THR A 20 -7.69 16.43 12.44
N ALA A 21 -7.16 15.34 12.98
CA ALA A 21 -6.86 14.15 12.20
C ALA A 21 -8.18 13.79 11.51
N GLN A 22 -8.29 14.18 10.24
CA GLN A 22 -9.37 13.72 9.39
C GLN A 22 -9.30 12.20 9.51
N SER A 23 -10.41 11.57 9.88
CA SER A 23 -10.53 10.11 9.91
C SER A 23 -10.37 9.61 8.49
N ASP A 24 -9.11 9.55 8.05
CA ASP A 24 -8.72 8.92 6.81
C ASP A 24 -8.92 7.42 7.02
N ASN A 25 -9.64 6.77 6.11
CA ASN A 25 -9.80 5.31 6.08
C ASN A 25 -8.47 4.65 5.68
N TYR A 26 -7.46 4.76 6.54
CA TYR A 26 -6.18 4.10 6.33
C TYR A 26 -6.25 2.63 6.73
N THR A 27 -5.42 1.84 6.07
CA THR A 27 -5.18 0.44 6.41
C THR A 27 -3.71 0.30 6.77
N TYR A 28 -3.46 -0.44 7.86
CA TYR A 28 -2.13 -0.81 8.29
C TYR A 28 -2.06 -2.32 8.49
N PHE A 29 -1.08 -2.95 7.84
CA PHE A 29 -0.76 -4.35 8.02
C PHE A 29 0.62 -4.47 8.64
N ASN A 30 0.76 -5.30 9.67
CA ASN A 30 2.02 -5.66 10.27
C ASN A 30 2.17 -7.18 10.21
N VAL A 31 3.13 -7.65 9.41
CA VAL A 31 3.49 -9.06 9.30
C VAL A 31 4.61 -9.31 10.29
N SER A 32 4.25 -9.73 11.49
CA SER A 32 5.18 -10.18 12.55
C SER A 32 6.39 -9.26 12.78
N GLY A 33 6.25 -7.95 12.58
CA GLY A 33 7.32 -6.96 12.74
C GLY A 33 8.36 -6.91 11.62
N CYS A 34 8.35 -7.84 10.66
CA CYS A 34 9.33 -7.89 9.57
C CYS A 34 8.88 -7.17 8.30
N LEU A 35 7.58 -7.04 8.06
CA LEU A 35 7.04 -6.28 6.95
C LEU A 35 5.84 -5.47 7.42
N ALA A 36 5.83 -4.17 7.08
CA ALA A 36 4.69 -3.31 7.33
C ALA A 36 4.23 -2.62 6.06
N LEU A 37 2.91 -2.56 5.87
CA LEU A 37 2.26 -1.86 4.77
C LEU A 37 1.25 -0.87 5.31
N PHE A 38 1.33 0.38 4.86
CA PHE A 38 0.34 1.40 5.11
C PHE A 38 -0.28 1.88 3.79
N ALA A 39 -1.60 1.99 3.74
CA ALA A 39 -2.32 2.54 2.59
C ALA A 39 -3.44 3.49 3.05
N ARG A 40 -3.57 4.66 2.42
CA ARG A 40 -4.60 5.65 2.80
C ARG A 40 -6.00 5.33 2.24
N SER A 41 -6.08 4.56 1.18
CA SER A 41 -7.31 3.93 0.69
C SER A 41 -6.96 2.84 -0.33
N ILE A 42 -7.81 1.83 -0.42
CA ILE A 42 -7.69 0.73 -1.37
C ILE A 42 -8.99 0.67 -2.17
N SER A 43 -8.90 0.50 -3.47
CA SER A 43 -10.07 0.28 -4.33
C SER A 43 -9.75 -0.68 -5.46
N VAL A 44 -10.76 -1.39 -5.94
CA VAL A 44 -10.65 -2.21 -7.14
C VAL A 44 -11.41 -1.53 -8.26
N LYS A 45 -10.76 -1.33 -9.41
CA LYS A 45 -11.40 -0.82 -10.61
C LYS A 45 -11.61 -1.96 -11.60
N PHE A 46 -12.85 -2.12 -12.02
CA PHE A 46 -13.28 -3.02 -13.09
C PHE A 46 -13.56 -2.18 -14.34
N VAL A 47 -13.11 -2.64 -15.49
CA VAL A 47 -13.46 -2.08 -16.80
C VAL A 47 -13.94 -3.22 -17.68
N ASN A 48 -15.15 -3.09 -18.20
CA ASN A 48 -15.75 -4.02 -19.17
C ASN A 48 -16.15 -3.22 -20.41
N GLY A 49 -15.35 -3.31 -21.47
CA GLY A 49 -15.50 -2.48 -22.65
C GLY A 49 -15.41 -0.98 -22.32
N LYS A 50 -16.54 -0.26 -22.45
CA LYS A 50 -16.62 1.19 -22.17
C LYS A 50 -17.06 1.52 -20.75
N THR A 51 -17.50 0.54 -19.98
CA THR A 51 -18.03 0.73 -18.64
C THR A 51 -16.91 0.56 -17.63
N ALA A 52 -16.77 1.50 -16.70
CA ALA A 52 -15.84 1.40 -15.59
C ALA A 52 -16.58 1.52 -14.26
N ASN A 53 -16.25 0.66 -13.31
CA ASN A 53 -16.76 0.71 -11.95
C ASN A 53 -15.59 0.68 -10.97
N VAL A 54 -15.64 1.51 -9.93
CA VAL A 54 -14.61 1.56 -8.88
C VAL A 54 -15.27 1.20 -7.56
N VAL A 55 -14.82 0.10 -6.98
CA VAL A 55 -15.30 -0.40 -5.69
C VAL A 55 -14.28 -0.03 -4.62
N PRO A 56 -14.59 0.93 -3.72
CA PRO A 56 -13.74 1.20 -2.57
C PRO A 56 -13.76 0.01 -1.62
N ILE A 57 -12.59 -0.42 -1.16
CA ILE A 57 -12.45 -1.50 -0.18
C ILE A 57 -12.28 -0.84 1.20
N PRO A 58 -13.28 -0.93 2.09
CA PRO A 58 -13.21 -0.29 3.39
C PRO A 58 -12.14 -0.97 4.25
N SER A 59 -11.41 -0.19 5.06
CA SER A 59 -10.39 -0.73 5.97
C SER A 59 -10.98 -1.74 6.97
N SER A 60 -12.25 -1.56 7.35
CA SER A 60 -12.97 -2.46 8.25
C SER A 60 -13.27 -3.85 7.68
N SER A 61 -13.23 -4.03 6.35
CA SER A 61 -13.42 -5.35 5.73
C SER A 61 -12.11 -6.08 5.47
N LEU A 62 -10.97 -5.39 5.63
CA LEU A 62 -9.65 -5.93 5.35
C LEU A 62 -9.13 -6.76 6.53
N SER A 63 -8.55 -7.91 6.22
CA SER A 63 -7.86 -8.75 7.20
C SER A 63 -6.51 -9.21 6.67
N LEU A 64 -5.52 -9.32 7.56
CA LEU A 64 -4.24 -9.95 7.24
C LEU A 64 -4.41 -11.47 7.26
N SER A 65 -4.02 -12.13 6.17
CA SER A 65 -4.07 -13.58 6.06
C SER A 65 -2.92 -14.22 6.85
N PRO A 66 -3.14 -15.38 7.50
CA PRO A 66 -2.12 -16.10 8.25
C PRO A 66 -0.99 -16.67 7.38
N ILE A 67 -1.15 -16.67 6.05
CA ILE A 67 -0.10 -17.07 5.10
C ILE A 67 0.99 -15.98 4.99
N SER A 68 0.71 -14.76 5.44
CA SER A 68 1.70 -13.68 5.48
C SER A 68 2.84 -14.03 6.42
N GLY A 69 4.07 -13.78 5.99
CA GLY A 69 5.27 -14.07 6.78
C GLY A 69 6.53 -13.56 6.11
N CYS A 70 7.65 -13.63 6.83
CA CYS A 70 8.95 -13.29 6.28
C CYS A 70 9.97 -14.40 6.54
N THR A 71 10.95 -14.43 5.66
CA THR A 71 12.22 -15.14 5.76
C THR A 71 13.33 -14.12 5.51
N ASP A 72 14.59 -14.56 5.63
CA ASP A 72 15.76 -13.69 5.50
C ASP A 72 15.88 -13.02 4.13
N ILE A 73 15.27 -13.58 3.08
CA ILE A 73 15.39 -13.08 1.70
C ILE A 73 14.06 -12.82 1.00
N LYS A 74 12.94 -13.29 1.57
CA LYS A 74 11.61 -13.11 1.01
C LYS A 74 10.59 -12.81 2.09
N SER A 75 9.65 -11.94 1.79
CA SER A 75 8.48 -11.72 2.64
C SER A 75 7.23 -11.71 1.79
N VAL A 76 6.14 -12.22 2.35
CA VAL A 76 4.84 -12.25 1.70
C VAL A 76 3.84 -11.56 2.61
N LEU A 77 3.09 -10.62 2.05
CA LEU A 77 1.91 -10.03 2.67
C LEU A 77 0.71 -10.44 1.85
N VAL A 78 -0.21 -11.15 2.48
CA VAL A 78 -1.50 -11.52 1.90
C VAL A 78 -2.59 -10.86 2.73
N PHE A 79 -3.44 -10.08 2.10
CA PHE A 79 -4.64 -9.57 2.75
C PHE A 79 -5.89 -9.96 1.98
N THR A 80 -6.99 -10.04 2.72
CA THR A 80 -8.29 -10.41 2.18
C THR A 80 -9.33 -9.37 2.53
N SER A 81 -10.39 -9.31 1.73
CA SER A 81 -11.63 -8.61 2.06
C SER A 81 -12.80 -9.48 1.60
N SER A 82 -13.94 -9.36 2.28
CA SER A 82 -15.15 -10.10 1.91
C SER A 82 -16.38 -9.21 1.91
N ASN A 83 -17.35 -9.55 1.05
CA ASN A 83 -18.68 -8.94 0.98
C ASN A 83 -18.66 -7.41 0.83
N VAL A 84 -17.92 -6.89 -0.15
CA VAL A 84 -17.85 -5.46 -0.47
C VAL A 84 -18.51 -5.19 -1.82
N GLY A 85 -19.75 -4.67 -1.78
CA GLY A 85 -20.55 -4.50 -3.00
C GLY A 85 -20.77 -5.82 -3.72
N GLU A 86 -20.43 -5.88 -5.01
CA GLU A 86 -20.51 -7.10 -5.84
C GLU A 86 -19.32 -8.08 -5.63
N VAL A 87 -18.31 -7.70 -4.84
CA VAL A 87 -17.13 -8.52 -4.53
C VAL A 87 -17.41 -9.38 -3.29
N THR A 88 -17.62 -10.67 -3.49
CA THR A 88 -17.82 -11.65 -2.41
C THR A 88 -16.51 -11.93 -1.67
N SER A 89 -15.41 -12.09 -2.41
CA SER A 89 -14.09 -12.34 -1.87
C SER A 89 -13.02 -11.63 -2.70
N LEU A 90 -12.09 -10.98 -2.00
CA LEU A 90 -10.88 -10.37 -2.53
C LEU A 90 -9.69 -10.96 -1.78
N ASN A 91 -8.67 -11.38 -2.52
CA ASN A 91 -7.38 -11.77 -1.96
C ASN A 91 -6.27 -11.11 -2.78
N VAL A 92 -5.36 -10.45 -2.10
CA VAL A 92 -4.20 -9.79 -2.71
C VAL A 92 -2.95 -10.32 -2.04
N SER A 93 -2.04 -10.86 -2.83
CA SER A 93 -0.72 -11.29 -2.38
C SER A 93 0.35 -10.35 -2.92
N MET A 94 1.24 -9.90 -2.05
CA MET A 94 2.42 -9.11 -2.37
C MET A 94 3.65 -9.82 -1.81
N GLY A 95 4.45 -10.37 -2.71
CA GLY A 95 5.78 -10.92 -2.45
C GLY A 95 6.85 -9.85 -2.63
N PHE A 96 7.75 -9.79 -1.69
CA PHE A 96 8.93 -8.94 -1.73
C PHE A 96 10.16 -9.82 -1.61
N SER A 97 11.22 -9.45 -2.32
CA SER A 97 12.49 -10.16 -2.28
C SER A 97 13.63 -9.19 -2.08
N GLN A 98 14.62 -9.61 -1.32
CA GLN A 98 15.92 -8.96 -1.27
C GLN A 98 16.76 -9.37 -2.49
N SER A 99 17.42 -8.37 -3.10
CA SER A 99 18.45 -8.56 -4.10
C SER A 99 19.63 -7.63 -3.79
N GLY A 100 20.73 -8.21 -3.32
CA GLY A 100 21.89 -7.44 -2.87
C GLY A 100 21.54 -6.51 -1.71
N ARG A 101 21.73 -5.21 -1.91
CA ARG A 101 21.48 -4.14 -0.91
C ARG A 101 20.08 -3.52 -1.01
N TYR A 102 19.23 -4.08 -1.87
CA TYR A 102 17.89 -3.56 -2.14
C TYR A 102 16.86 -4.65 -1.85
N TRP A 103 15.64 -4.21 -1.58
CA TRP A 103 14.46 -5.03 -1.66
C TRP A 103 13.49 -4.45 -2.68
N SER A 104 12.73 -5.33 -3.31
CA SER A 104 11.71 -4.97 -4.29
C SER A 104 10.47 -5.83 -4.12
N LEU A 105 9.31 -5.30 -4.49
CA LEU A 105 8.12 -6.11 -4.72
C LEU A 105 8.37 -6.96 -5.98
N SER A 106 8.49 -8.28 -5.79
CA SER A 106 8.95 -9.24 -6.81
C SER A 106 7.80 -9.99 -7.47
N ASP A 107 6.80 -10.37 -6.67
CA ASP A 107 5.71 -11.23 -7.07
C ASP A 107 4.42 -10.63 -6.50
N SER A 108 3.33 -10.68 -7.27
CA SER A 108 2.04 -10.26 -6.73
C SER A 108 0.90 -10.88 -7.49
N SER A 109 -0.21 -11.13 -6.81
CA SER A 109 -1.40 -11.71 -7.41
C SER A 109 -2.68 -11.13 -6.83
N LEU A 110 -3.74 -11.22 -7.62
CA LEU A 110 -5.09 -10.78 -7.30
C LEU A 110 -6.06 -11.93 -7.56
N SER A 111 -6.83 -12.29 -6.55
CA SER A 111 -7.99 -13.16 -6.71
C SER A 111 -9.26 -12.42 -6.32
N ILE A 112 -10.29 -12.51 -7.16
CA ILE A 112 -11.60 -11.89 -6.95
C ILE A 112 -12.67 -12.91 -7.28
N VAL A 113 -13.59 -13.10 -6.34
CA VAL A 113 -14.85 -13.83 -6.54
C VAL A 113 -16.00 -12.84 -6.44
N CYS A 114 -16.80 -12.76 -7.49
CA CYS A 114 -17.96 -11.88 -7.57
C CYS A 114 -19.24 -12.60 -7.13
N GLN A 115 -20.28 -11.84 -6.84
CA GLN A 115 -21.65 -12.35 -6.72
C GLN A 115 -22.14 -12.89 -8.07
N GLY A 116 -23.03 -13.89 -8.05
CA GLY A 116 -23.46 -14.61 -9.26
C GLY A 116 -24.23 -13.74 -10.27
N ASP A 117 -24.88 -12.68 -9.81
CA ASP A 117 -25.67 -11.72 -10.58
C ASP A 117 -24.97 -10.35 -10.75
N SER A 118 -23.65 -10.31 -10.48
CA SER A 118 -22.82 -9.12 -10.61
C SER A 118 -22.89 -8.50 -12.01
N LYS A 119 -23.08 -7.19 -12.09
CA LYS A 119 -23.11 -6.44 -13.36
C LYS A 119 -21.74 -5.91 -13.75
N TYR A 120 -20.88 -5.60 -12.79
CA TYR A 120 -19.64 -4.88 -13.02
C TYR A 120 -18.41 -5.62 -12.50
N CYS A 121 -18.53 -6.43 -11.45
CA CYS A 121 -17.41 -7.24 -10.95
C CYS A 121 -17.02 -8.34 -11.95
N ILE A 122 -15.72 -8.58 -12.07
CA ILE A 122 -15.11 -9.58 -12.94
C ILE A 122 -14.34 -10.57 -12.07
N ASN A 123 -14.63 -11.86 -12.22
CA ASN A 123 -13.90 -12.91 -11.51
C ASN A 123 -12.44 -12.96 -11.97
N VAL A 124 -11.52 -13.04 -11.02
CA VAL A 124 -10.08 -13.16 -11.28
C VAL A 124 -9.55 -14.37 -10.50
N PRO A 125 -9.14 -15.46 -11.15
CA PRO A 125 -8.71 -16.70 -10.47
C PRO A 125 -7.26 -16.66 -9.98
N GLY A 126 -6.82 -15.57 -9.34
CA GLY A 126 -5.45 -15.46 -8.79
C GLY A 126 -4.40 -14.99 -9.80
N ASN A 127 -4.77 -14.15 -10.76
CA ASN A 127 -3.88 -13.67 -11.81
C ASN A 127 -2.75 -12.78 -11.25
N PRO A 128 -1.56 -12.77 -11.89
CA PRO A 128 -0.49 -11.86 -11.51
C PRO A 128 -0.89 -10.39 -11.62
N LEU A 129 -0.38 -9.55 -10.73
CA LEU A 129 -0.50 -8.10 -10.79
C LEU A 129 0.77 -7.49 -11.44
N SER A 130 0.57 -6.49 -12.29
CA SER A 130 1.65 -5.66 -12.80
C SER A 130 2.05 -4.62 -11.75
N MET A 131 2.87 -5.03 -10.79
CA MET A 131 3.42 -4.18 -9.73
C MET A 131 4.95 -4.33 -9.74
N LYS A 132 5.64 -3.32 -10.27
CA LYS A 132 7.13 -3.28 -10.30
C LYS A 132 7.69 -1.95 -9.80
N TRP A 133 6.93 -1.24 -8.98
CA TRP A 133 7.22 0.15 -8.64
C TRP A 133 7.73 0.36 -7.20
N ALA A 134 7.64 -0.64 -6.34
CA ALA A 134 8.14 -0.57 -4.97
C ALA A 134 9.52 -1.24 -4.88
N GLU A 135 10.55 -0.42 -4.76
CA GLU A 135 11.94 -0.82 -4.52
C GLU A 135 12.60 0.19 -3.58
N ALA A 136 13.40 -0.29 -2.63
CA ALA A 136 14.19 0.56 -1.76
C ALA A 136 15.45 -0.16 -1.24
N PRO A 137 16.47 0.58 -0.78
CA PRO A 137 17.57 0.00 -0.01
C PRO A 137 17.08 -0.73 1.26
N LEU A 138 17.81 -1.75 1.72
CA LEU A 138 17.46 -2.56 2.90
C LEU A 138 17.23 -1.76 4.20
N SER A 139 17.87 -0.61 4.34
CA SER A 139 17.73 0.26 5.51
C SER A 139 16.57 1.26 5.41
N LEU A 140 15.88 1.31 4.28
CA LEU A 140 14.85 2.32 3.98
C LEU A 140 13.51 1.69 3.64
N GLY A 141 12.46 2.44 3.95
CA GLY A 141 11.10 2.18 3.47
C GLY A 141 10.84 2.82 2.11
N TYR A 142 9.84 2.31 1.43
CA TYR A 142 9.26 2.90 0.23
C TYR A 142 8.04 3.75 0.60
N LYS A 143 7.90 4.93 -0.02
CA LYS A 143 6.71 5.78 0.09
C LYS A 143 6.36 6.38 -1.26
N CYS A 144 5.10 6.23 -1.67
CA CYS A 144 4.58 6.87 -2.87
C CYS A 144 3.17 7.43 -2.62
N THR A 145 3.03 8.72 -2.89
CA THR A 145 1.74 9.41 -2.98
C THR A 145 1.31 9.36 -4.44
N LYS A 146 0.23 8.63 -4.77
CA LYS A 146 -0.19 8.24 -6.14
C LYS A 146 0.68 7.14 -6.78
N PRO A 147 0.73 5.94 -6.18
CA PRO A 147 1.40 4.81 -6.80
C PRO A 147 0.77 4.46 -8.17
N PRO A 148 1.56 3.86 -9.09
CA PRO A 148 1.04 3.35 -10.35
C PRO A 148 -0.08 2.34 -10.15
N VAL A 149 -0.99 2.28 -11.12
CA VAL A 149 -2.10 1.32 -11.12
C VAL A 149 -1.55 -0.11 -11.21
N ALA A 150 -2.00 -0.97 -10.30
CA ALA A 150 -1.64 -2.39 -10.28
C ALA A 150 -2.70 -3.20 -11.03
N SER A 151 -2.47 -3.41 -12.34
CA SER A 151 -3.41 -4.13 -13.20
C SER A 151 -3.20 -5.64 -13.13
N ALA A 152 -4.28 -6.40 -13.03
CA ALA A 152 -4.24 -7.85 -13.19
C ALA A 152 -3.97 -8.20 -14.65
N ILE A 153 -3.08 -9.17 -14.87
CA ILE A 153 -2.77 -9.69 -16.20
C ILE A 153 -3.86 -10.68 -16.58
N LEU A 154 -4.86 -10.20 -17.34
CA LEU A 154 -5.97 -10.99 -17.85
C LEU A 154 -5.65 -11.58 -19.23
N PRO A 155 -6.38 -12.64 -19.67
CA PRO A 155 -6.25 -13.16 -21.03
C PRO A 155 -6.44 -12.05 -22.08
N ALA A 156 -5.56 -12.06 -23.08
CA ALA A 156 -5.61 -11.11 -24.19
C ALA A 156 -6.96 -11.20 -24.94
N GLY A 157 -7.46 -10.06 -25.40
CA GLY A 157 -8.70 -9.99 -26.18
C GLY A 157 -10.01 -10.05 -25.39
N SER A 158 -9.97 -10.15 -24.06
CA SER A 158 -11.18 -10.16 -23.22
C SER A 158 -11.99 -8.85 -23.23
N GLY A 159 -11.39 -7.73 -23.66
CA GLY A 159 -11.99 -6.39 -23.56
C GLY A 159 -12.17 -5.90 -22.12
N ASN A 160 -11.65 -6.66 -21.16
CA ASN A 160 -11.79 -6.43 -19.73
C ASN A 160 -10.46 -6.00 -19.12
N SER A 161 -10.52 -5.17 -18.08
CA SER A 161 -9.37 -4.92 -17.21
C SER A 161 -9.81 -4.84 -15.75
N VAL A 162 -8.96 -5.35 -14.87
CA VAL A 162 -9.14 -5.27 -13.42
C VAL A 162 -7.86 -4.71 -12.84
N SER A 163 -7.97 -3.77 -11.90
CA SER A 163 -6.80 -3.21 -11.22
C SER A 163 -7.09 -2.93 -9.76
N ILE A 164 -6.09 -3.11 -8.92
CA ILE A 164 -6.09 -2.59 -7.55
C ILE A 164 -5.39 -1.24 -7.51
N GLN A 165 -5.94 -0.32 -6.73
CA GLN A 165 -5.49 1.07 -6.65
C GLN A 165 -5.31 1.49 -5.21
N PHE A 166 -4.24 2.23 -4.97
CA PHE A 166 -3.91 2.82 -3.68
C PHE A 166 -3.81 4.34 -3.88
N SER A 167 -4.42 5.15 -3.00
CA SER A 167 -4.26 6.62 -3.06
C SER A 167 -2.88 7.07 -2.56
N SER A 168 -2.34 6.34 -1.59
CA SER A 168 -0.98 6.47 -1.08
C SER A 168 -0.57 5.10 -0.54
N LEU A 169 0.69 4.75 -0.71
CA LEU A 169 1.26 3.52 -0.17
C LEU A 169 2.61 3.77 0.49
N GLN A 170 2.84 3.14 1.63
CA GLN A 170 4.13 3.06 2.29
C GLN A 170 4.39 1.60 2.65
N ALA A 171 5.62 1.15 2.42
CA ALA A 171 6.05 -0.20 2.75
C ALA A 171 7.41 -0.12 3.43
N SER A 172 7.60 -0.86 4.52
CA SER A 172 8.91 -1.08 5.13
C SER A 172 9.12 -2.58 5.24
N ASN A 173 10.26 -3.04 4.77
CA ASN A 173 10.61 -4.45 4.80
C ASN A 173 11.94 -4.62 5.50
N ILE A 174 11.93 -5.45 6.54
CA ILE A 174 13.07 -5.73 7.40
C ILE A 174 13.47 -7.17 7.13
N PHE A 175 14.44 -7.33 6.23
CA PHE A 175 15.20 -8.55 6.10
C PHE A 175 16.32 -8.49 7.17
N ASN A 176 16.17 -9.21 8.28
CA ASN A 176 17.29 -9.46 9.20
C ASN A 176 18.29 -10.36 8.46
N ASN A 177 19.61 -10.15 8.40
CA ASN A 177 20.57 -9.60 9.37
C ASN A 177 21.32 -8.37 8.83
N PHE A 178 21.07 -7.19 9.40
CA PHE A 178 22.21 -6.31 9.65
C PHE A 178 22.87 -6.85 10.92
N ASP A 179 23.95 -7.59 10.73
CA ASP A 179 24.84 -7.96 11.82
C ASP A 179 25.41 -6.65 12.40
N ILE A 180 24.84 -6.14 13.48
CA ILE A 180 25.43 -5.06 14.29
C ILE A 180 26.58 -5.67 15.13
N SER A 181 27.43 -6.48 14.50
CA SER A 181 28.66 -7.02 15.09
C SER A 181 29.93 -6.46 14.44
N GLU A 182 29.83 -5.57 13.44
CA GLU A 182 30.94 -4.67 13.12
C GLU A 182 31.10 -3.65 14.24
N LYS A 183 31.73 -4.13 15.33
CA LYS A 183 32.61 -3.35 16.17
C LYS A 183 33.56 -2.59 15.25
N THR A 184 33.21 -1.36 14.92
CA THR A 184 34.22 -0.35 14.62
C THR A 184 34.92 -0.07 15.95
N PRO A 185 36.19 -0.44 16.13
CA PRO A 185 36.92 0.09 17.28
C PRO A 185 37.03 1.59 17.06
N LEU A 186 36.45 2.37 17.97
CA LEU A 186 36.78 3.77 18.13
C LEU A 186 38.25 3.82 18.56
N ASN A 187 39.14 4.01 17.59
CA ASN A 187 40.49 4.47 17.87
C ASN A 187 40.38 5.96 18.20
N TYR A 188 40.38 6.27 19.50
CA TYR A 188 40.84 7.55 20.03
C TYR A 188 42.32 7.42 20.41
#